data_AF-A0A956FBT7-F1
#
_entry.id   AF-A0A956FBT7-F1
#
_cell.length_a   1.000
_cell.length_b   1.000
_cell.length_c   1.000
_cell.angle_alpha   90.00
_cell.angle_beta   90.00
_cell.angle_gamma   90.00
#
_symmetry.space_group_name_H-M   'P 1'
#
loop_
_entity.id
_entity.type
_entity.pdbx_description
1 polymer ?
#
loop_
_entity_poly.entity_id
_entity_poly.type
_entity_poly.pdbx_seq_one_letter_code
_entity_poly.pdbx_strand_id
1 'polypeptide(L)' 'MLHLASHTGPDWDRWALRHLDDLLLDHAHCEKKAASTAINLIFRYPEHVELMESLSRLAR' A
#
# COMPACT_ATOMS: atom_id res chain seq x y z
N MET A 1 15.71 1.44 4.85
CA MET A 1 15.40 0.14 5.49
C MET A 1 14.02 0.27 6.12
N LEU A 2 13.12 -0.71 5.99
CA LEU A 2 11.76 -0.59 6.55
C LEU A 2 11.82 -0.68 8.09
N HIS A 3 11.18 0.25 8.80
CA HIS A 3 11.18 0.33 10.28
C HIS A 3 10.19 -0.66 10.92
N LEU A 4 10.33 -1.95 10.60
CA LEU A 4 9.44 -3.00 11.10
C LEU A 4 9.85 -3.46 12.51
N ALA A 5 8.87 -3.73 13.38
CA ALA A 5 9.10 -4.16 14.76
C ALA A 5 9.39 -5.67 14.89
N SER A 6 8.98 -6.47 13.91
CA SER A 6 9.20 -7.92 13.87
C SER A 6 9.13 -8.45 12.44
N HIS A 7 9.54 -9.70 12.27
CA HIS A 7 9.41 -10.42 11.00
C HIS A 7 7.99 -10.96 10.79
N THR A 8 7.65 -11.24 9.53
CA THR A 8 6.43 -12.00 9.18
C THR A 8 6.46 -13.37 9.85
N GLY A 9 5.31 -13.84 10.33
CA GLY A 9 5.19 -15.13 11.00
C GLY A 9 5.62 -16.31 10.11
N PRO A 10 6.24 -17.36 10.67
CA PRO A 10 6.90 -18.42 9.91
C PRO A 10 5.95 -19.30 9.07
N ASP A 11 4.65 -19.31 9.36
CA ASP A 11 3.65 -20.12 8.62
C ASP A 11 2.86 -19.30 7.57
N TRP A 12 3.15 -18.01 7.46
CA TRP A 12 2.39 -17.10 6.58
C TRP A 12 2.54 -17.48 5.11
N ASP A 13 3.72 -17.88 4.68
CA ASP A 13 4.01 -18.31 3.31
C ASP A 13 3.20 -19.55 2.92
N ARG A 14 3.12 -20.55 3.81
CA ARG A 14 2.36 -21.78 3.61
C ARG A 14 0.86 -21.49 3.54
N TRP A 15 0.38 -20.54 4.33
CA TRP A 15 -1.01 -20.08 4.25
C TRP A 15 -1.26 -19.34 2.92
N ALA A 16 -0.38 -18.41 2.54
CA ALA A 16 -0.48 -17.63 1.31
C ALA A 16 -0.51 -18.52 0.06
N LEU A 17 0.35 -19.53 -0.01
CA LEU A 17 0.40 -20.49 -1.13
C LEU A 17 -0.87 -21.34 -1.27
N ARG A 18 -1.61 -21.58 -0.17
CA ARG A 18 -2.88 -22.32 -0.20
C ARG A 18 -4.09 -21.46 -0.56
N HIS A 19 -3.98 -20.13 -0.48
CA HIS A 19 -5.08 -19.18 -0.68
C HIS A 19 -4.66 -18.07 -1.66
N LEU A 20 -3.95 -18.45 -2.73
CA LEU A 20 -3.29 -17.50 -3.62
C LEU A 20 -4.30 -16.55 -4.30
N ASP A 21 -5.47 -17.05 -4.68
CA ASP A 21 -6.51 -16.24 -5.32
C ASP A 21 -7.05 -15.15 -4.38
N ASP A 22 -7.33 -15.50 -3.12
CA ASP A 22 -7.79 -14.54 -2.10
C ASP A 22 -6.70 -13.50 -1.80
N LEU A 23 -5.44 -13.95 -1.71
CA LEU A 23 -4.30 -13.07 -1.49
C LEU A 23 -4.12 -12.07 -2.64
N LEU A 24 -4.23 -12.54 -3.90
CA LEU A 24 -4.11 -11.68 -5.07
C LEU A 24 -5.26 -10.66 -5.16
N LEU A 25 -6.47 -11.06 -4.78
CA LEU A 25 -7.61 -10.14 -4.69
C LEU A 25 -7.39 -9.07 -3.61
N ASP A 26 -6.96 -9.46 -2.40
CA ASP A 26 -6.65 -8.51 -1.34
C ASP A 26 -5.45 -7.61 -1.70
N HIS A 27 -4.44 -8.15 -2.37
CA HIS A 27 -3.32 -7.38 -2.90
C HIS A 27 -3.79 -6.30 -3.88
N ALA A 28 -4.63 -6.64 -4.86
CA ALA A 28 -5.21 -5.67 -5.78
C ALA A 28 -6.01 -4.58 -5.04
N HIS A 29 -6.75 -4.94 -3.99
CA HIS A 29 -7.41 -3.95 -3.13
C HIS A 29 -6.43 -3.09 -2.35
N CYS A 30 -5.30 -3.63 -1.89
CA CYS A 30 -4.25 -2.87 -1.21
C CYS A 30 -3.61 -1.83 -2.13
N GLU A 31 -3.32 -2.17 -3.38
CA GLU A 31 -2.80 -1.21 -4.38
C GLU A 31 -3.80 -0.07 -4.61
N LYS A 32 -5.09 -0.39 -4.80
CA LYS A 32 -6.14 0.63 -4.91
C LYS A 32 -6.24 1.52 -3.66
N LYS A 33 -6.16 0.93 -2.46
CA LYS A 33 -6.18 1.68 -1.20
C LYS A 33 -4.96 2.62 -1.09
N ALA A 34 -3.78 2.17 -1.52
CA ALA A 34 -2.56 2.99 -1.51
C ALA A 34 -2.72 4.22 -2.43
N ALA A 35 -3.12 4.01 -3.69
CA ALA A 35 -3.39 5.10 -4.62
C ALA A 35 -4.48 6.05 -4.12
N SER A 36 -5.58 5.51 -3.58
CA SER A 36 -6.68 6.32 -3.03
C SER A 36 -6.25 7.14 -1.81
N THR A 37 -5.35 6.59 -0.99
CA THR A 37 -4.78 7.30 0.17
C THR A 37 -3.88 8.46 -0.30
N ALA A 38 -3.03 8.22 -1.30
CA ALA A 38 -2.19 9.26 -1.88
C ALA A 38 -3.04 10.42 -2.44
N ILE A 39 -4.11 10.11 -3.18
CA ILE A 39 -5.05 11.11 -3.70
C ILE A 39 -5.75 11.88 -2.57
N ASN A 40 -6.22 11.20 -1.53
CA ASN A 40 -6.83 11.87 -0.37
C ASN A 40 -5.87 12.84 0.32
N LEU A 41 -4.59 12.45 0.46
CA LEU A 41 -3.57 13.32 1.04
C LEU A 41 -3.29 14.56 0.18
N ILE A 42 -3.28 14.44 -1.15
CA ILE A 42 -3.14 15.58 -2.08
C ILE A 42 -4.26 16.61 -1.83
N PHE A 43 -5.52 16.15 -1.71
CA PHE A 43 -6.64 17.05 -1.48
C PHE A 43 -6.69 17.63 -0.07
N ARG A 44 -6.19 16.87 0.93
CA ARG A 44 -6.21 17.30 2.33
C ARG A 44 -5.12 18.32 2.66
N TYR A 45 -4.01 18.32 1.91
CA TYR A 45 -2.82 19.14 2.18
C TYR A 45 -2.37 19.92 0.93
N PRO A 46 -3.25 20.76 0.34
CA PRO A 46 -2.98 21.44 -0.93
C PRO A 46 -1.84 22.47 -0.86
N GLU A 47 -1.49 22.95 0.33
CA GLU A 47 -0.39 23.89 0.56
C GLU A 47 1.00 23.24 0.44
N HIS A 48 1.08 21.90 0.49
CA HIS A 48 2.33 21.15 0.46
C HIS A 48 2.70 20.71 -0.96
N VAL A 49 3.05 21.67 -1.82
CA VAL A 49 3.28 21.46 -3.26
C VAL A 49 4.30 20.35 -3.57
N GLU A 50 5.42 20.29 -2.85
CA GLU A 50 6.45 19.24 -3.05
C GLU A 50 5.93 17.83 -2.74
N LEU A 51 5.00 17.71 -1.78
CA LEU A 51 4.36 16.46 -1.43
C LEU A 51 3.37 16.02 -2.52
N MET A 52 2.67 16.97 -3.13
CA MET A 52 1.66 16.68 -4.16
C MET A 52 2.24 15.97 -5.38
N GLU A 53 3.39 16.43 -5.89
CA GLU A 53 4.04 15.79 -7.05
C GLU A 53 4.48 14.35 -6.75
N SER A 54 5.00 14.12 -5.54
CA SER A 54 5.44 12.80 -5.09
C SER A 54 4.27 11.84 -4.90
N LEU A 55 3.18 12.30 -4.28
CA LEU A 55 1.95 11.50 -4.10
C LEU A 55 1.22 11.24 -5.43
N SER A 56 1.24 12.19 -6.35
CA SER A 56 0.66 12.05 -7.69
C SER A 56 1.36 10.95 -8.49
N ARG A 57 2.69 10.85 -8.35
CA ARG A 57 3.46 9.73 -8.91
C ARG A 57 3.19 8.42 -8.18
N LEU A 58 3.06 8.43 -6.85
CA LEU A 58 2.75 7.23 -6.06
C LEU A 58 1.39 6.62 -6.44
N ALA A 59 0.42 7.44 -6.85
CA ALA A 59 -0.93 6.99 -7.19
C ALA A 59 -1.08 6.37 -8.59
N ARG A 60 -0.04 6.37 -9.44
CA ARG A 60 -0.05 5.90 -10.83
C ARG A 60 1.03 4.86 -11.08
#